data_AF-A0A933FD68-F1
#
_entry.id   AF-A0A933FD68-F1
#
_cell.length_a   1.000
_cell.length_b   1.000
_cell.length_c   1.000
_cell.angle_alpha   90.00
_cell.angle_beta   90.00
_cell.angle_gamma   90.00
#
_symmetry.space_group_name_H-M   'P 1'
#
loop_
_entity.id
_entity.type
_entity.pdbx_description
1 polymer ?
#
loop_
_entity_poly.entity_id
_entity_poly.type
_entity_poly.pdbx_seq_one_letter_code
_entity_poly.pdbx_strand_id
1 'polypeptide(L)'
;MAKHMVPEETVAPEADNKLIGHEPLPIYPGNMPLGRSMESLPRPDRTIGSPRQNRKAVRRRVSPFNIMLMLIAAAIAIVLYISNIIAVNQLLHEVNALEREQQQILMEQEILKAQINRLASLEKIQEKADQLGLRSLREPPVWLSIDPERLRSVERETGRKD
;
A
#
# COMPACT_ATOMS: atom_id res chain seq x y z
N MET A 1 -37.96 9.04 -46.44
CA MET A 1 -38.78 8.69 -45.25
C MET A 1 -37.79 8.40 -44.13
N ALA A 2 -37.45 9.41 -43.33
CA ALA A 2 -37.99 9.67 -41.98
C ALA A 2 -37.44 8.63 -40.96
N LYS A 3 -36.46 8.98 -40.12
CA LYS A 3 -36.46 9.82 -38.89
C LYS A 3 -36.46 8.91 -37.64
N HIS A 4 -35.77 9.38 -36.58
CA HIS A 4 -35.48 8.81 -35.25
C HIS A 4 -34.10 8.15 -35.16
N MET A 5 -33.06 8.70 -34.54
CA MET A 5 -32.88 9.82 -33.60
C MET A 5 -33.71 9.71 -32.31
N VAL A 6 -33.13 9.07 -31.30
CA VAL A 6 -33.44 9.21 -29.88
C VAL A 6 -32.11 9.33 -29.12
N PRO A 7 -31.98 10.25 -28.13
CA PRO A 7 -30.70 10.73 -27.61
C PRO A 7 -30.32 10.15 -26.23
N GLU A 8 -29.03 10.28 -25.91
CA GLU A 8 -28.45 10.79 -24.66
C GLU A 8 -29.05 10.36 -23.31
N GLU A 9 -28.32 9.52 -22.57
CA GLU A 9 -28.45 9.42 -21.12
C GLU A 9 -27.07 9.59 -20.47
N THR A 10 -26.84 10.81 -20.01
CA THR A 10 -25.63 11.29 -19.35
C THR A 10 -25.73 10.95 -17.86
N VAL A 11 -25.07 9.87 -17.43
CA VAL A 11 -25.01 9.49 -16.02
C VAL A 11 -23.82 10.18 -15.35
N ALA A 12 -24.11 11.20 -14.54
CA ALA A 12 -23.14 11.85 -13.67
C ALA A 12 -23.06 11.11 -12.32
N PRO A 13 -21.86 10.83 -11.77
CA PRO A 13 -21.75 10.38 -10.38
C PRO A 13 -21.63 11.56 -9.41
N GLU A 14 -22.73 11.76 -8.69
CA GLU A 14 -22.88 12.00 -7.25
C GLU A 14 -21.64 12.49 -6.47
N ALA A 15 -21.72 13.75 -6.03
CA ALA A 15 -20.74 14.40 -5.16
C ALA A 15 -20.91 13.91 -3.71
N ASP A 16 -19.86 13.27 -3.20
CA ASP A 16 -19.79 12.71 -1.86
C ASP A 16 -19.60 13.84 -0.82
N ASN A 17 -20.67 14.12 -0.09
CA ASN A 17 -20.79 15.16 0.92
C ASN A 17 -20.32 14.63 2.28
N LYS A 18 -19.09 14.95 2.68
CA LYS A 18 -18.58 14.61 4.02
C LYS A 18 -18.10 15.85 4.79
N LEU A 19 -19.06 16.54 5.40
CA LEU A 19 -18.86 17.46 6.50
C LEU A 19 -18.51 16.69 7.79
N ILE A 20 -17.29 16.85 8.29
CA ILE A 20 -16.83 16.46 9.63
C ILE A 20 -15.77 17.50 10.03
N GLY A 21 -15.78 18.23 11.14
CA GLY A 21 -16.69 18.35 12.27
C GLY A 21 -16.16 19.54 13.09
N HIS A 22 -17.05 20.44 13.52
CA HIS A 22 -16.72 21.51 14.47
C HIS A 22 -16.77 20.95 15.88
N GLU A 23 -15.66 20.92 16.60
CA GLU A 23 -15.66 20.75 18.07
C GLU A 23 -15.83 22.13 18.75
N PRO A 24 -16.86 22.33 19.60
CA PRO A 24 -16.91 23.49 20.48
C PRO A 24 -16.19 23.24 21.81
N LEU A 25 -15.36 24.20 22.23
CA LEU A 25 -14.67 24.22 23.51
C LEU A 25 -15.66 24.30 24.70
N PRO A 26 -15.46 23.54 25.80
CA PRO A 26 -16.23 23.75 27.01
C PRO A 26 -15.75 24.98 27.80
N ILE A 27 -16.75 25.81 28.09
CA ILE A 27 -16.78 26.98 28.95
C ILE A 27 -16.63 26.53 30.41
N TYR A 28 -15.69 27.10 31.17
CA TYR A 28 -15.69 26.98 32.63
C TYR A 28 -16.50 28.13 33.25
N PRO A 29 -17.58 27.83 33.99
CA PRO A 29 -18.35 28.84 34.71
C PRO A 29 -17.62 29.26 35.99
N GLY A 30 -17.72 30.56 36.29
CA GLY A 30 -17.13 31.17 37.47
C GLY A 30 -17.92 30.96 38.76
N ASN A 31 -17.28 31.34 39.85
CA ASN A 31 -17.89 31.77 41.11
C ASN A 31 -16.79 32.29 42.03
N MET A 32 -16.71 33.62 42.07
CA MET A 32 -16.02 34.38 43.10
C MET A 32 -17.01 34.64 44.27
N PRO A 33 -16.56 35.20 45.41
CA PRO A 33 -16.72 34.66 46.76
C PRO A 33 -17.87 35.32 47.52
N LEU A 34 -18.29 34.76 48.65
CA LEU A 34 -19.07 35.48 49.66
C LEU A 34 -18.77 35.00 51.07
N GLY A 35 -18.73 35.97 51.98
CA GLY A 35 -18.02 35.94 53.25
C GLY A 35 -18.52 34.93 54.27
N ARG A 36 -17.64 34.64 55.24
CA ARG A 36 -18.07 34.28 56.58
C ARG A 36 -17.23 35.00 57.62
N SER A 37 -17.94 35.74 58.44
CA SER A 37 -17.49 36.60 59.51
C SER A 37 -16.88 35.82 60.67
N MET A 38 -15.85 36.41 61.27
CA MET A 38 -15.56 36.48 62.72
C MET A 38 -15.88 35.24 63.57
N GLU A 39 -14.85 34.43 63.84
CA GLU A 39 -14.76 33.71 65.11
C GLU A 39 -13.32 33.73 65.62
N SER A 40 -13.21 34.07 66.90
CA SER A 40 -12.00 34.50 67.60
C SER A 40 -11.23 33.34 68.25
N LEU A 41 -9.90 33.51 68.33
CA LEU A 41 -8.88 32.83 69.17
C LEU A 41 -8.33 31.50 68.61
N PRO A 42 -7.11 31.05 68.98
CA PRO A 42 -5.99 31.72 69.66
C PRO A 42 -4.78 31.93 68.71
N ARG A 43 -3.83 32.77 69.11
CA ARG A 43 -2.58 33.02 68.36
C ARG A 43 -1.81 31.71 68.13
N PRO A 44 -1.56 31.27 66.88
CA PRO A 44 -0.48 30.35 66.62
C PRO A 44 0.83 31.12 66.77
N ASP A 45 1.72 30.53 67.54
CA ASP A 45 3.10 30.93 67.70
C ASP A 45 3.68 31.37 66.35
N ARG A 46 4.17 32.61 66.30
CA ARG A 46 4.93 33.12 65.15
C ARG A 46 6.28 32.40 65.15
N THR A 47 6.30 31.17 64.66
CA THR A 47 7.51 30.64 64.04
C THR A 47 7.73 31.45 62.75
N ILE A 48 8.53 32.50 62.91
CA ILE A 48 9.61 32.91 62.02
C ILE A 48 9.32 32.55 60.56
N GLY A 49 8.97 33.58 59.79
CA GLY A 49 8.62 33.48 58.39
C GLY A 49 9.51 32.50 57.65
N SER A 50 8.87 31.50 57.05
CA SER A 50 9.47 30.75 55.95
C SER A 50 10.01 31.78 54.97
N PRO A 51 11.31 31.78 54.64
CA PRO A 51 11.82 32.71 53.67
C PRO A 51 11.04 32.47 52.39
N ARG A 52 10.37 33.51 51.89
CA ARG A 52 9.92 33.57 50.49
C ARG A 52 11.18 33.33 49.68
N GLN A 53 11.42 32.08 49.30
CA GLN A 53 12.39 31.72 48.28
C GLN A 53 11.85 32.32 46.99
N ASN A 54 12.17 33.59 46.81
CA ASN A 54 12.25 34.24 45.54
C ASN A 54 13.23 33.37 44.75
N ARG A 55 12.70 32.34 44.08
CA ARG A 55 13.44 31.46 43.18
C ARG A 55 13.97 32.40 42.11
N LYS A 56 15.13 33.00 42.39
CA LYS A 56 15.97 33.63 41.39
C LYS A 56 16.06 32.56 40.34
N ALA A 57 15.33 32.75 39.24
CA ALA A 57 15.42 31.87 38.10
C ALA A 57 16.91 31.88 37.76
N VAL A 58 17.59 30.81 38.14
CA VAL A 58 18.99 30.61 37.86
C VAL A 58 18.99 30.59 36.34
N ARG A 59 19.26 31.75 35.73
CA ARG A 59 19.45 31.89 34.30
C ARG A 59 20.66 31.01 34.02
N ARG A 60 20.39 29.73 33.74
CA ARG A 60 21.38 28.76 33.31
C ARG A 60 22.01 29.40 32.10
N ARG A 61 23.24 29.90 32.26
CA ARG A 61 24.01 30.45 31.16
C ARG A 61 24.21 29.28 30.21
N VAL A 62 23.41 29.24 29.16
CA VAL A 62 23.58 28.27 28.09
C VAL A 62 24.98 28.54 27.54
N SER A 63 25.89 27.60 27.79
CA SER A 63 27.25 27.72 27.27
C SER A 63 27.15 27.76 25.74
N PRO A 64 27.86 28.68 25.06
CA PRO A 64 27.87 28.73 23.59
C PRO A 64 28.32 27.40 22.98
N PHE A 65 29.14 26.63 23.70
CA PHE A 65 29.54 25.29 23.33
C PHE A 65 28.35 24.32 23.20
N ASN A 66 27.37 24.43 24.12
CA ASN A 66 26.18 23.57 24.10
C ASN A 66 25.26 23.91 22.93
N ILE A 67 25.21 25.20 22.55
CA ILE A 67 24.49 25.65 21.36
C ILE A 67 25.16 25.10 20.10
N MET A 68 26.49 25.17 20.01
CA MET A 68 27.25 24.61 18.89
C MET A 68 27.04 23.10 18.74
N LEU A 69 27.06 22.35 19.86
CA LEU A 69 26.79 20.92 19.86
C LEU A 69 25.37 20.59 19.37
N MET A 70 24.37 21.36 19.81
CA MET A 70 22.98 21.20 19.35
C MET A 70 22.83 21.48 17.86
N LEU A 71 23.54 22.47 17.31
CA LEU A 71 23.51 22.77 15.89
C LEU A 71 24.11 21.64 15.06
N ILE A 72 25.23 21.07 15.51
CA ILE A 72 25.85 19.91 14.85
C ILE A 72 24.93 18.71 14.91
N ALA A 73 24.37 18.41 16.08
CA ALA A 73 23.42 17.31 16.26
C ALA A 73 22.17 17.49 15.38
N ALA A 74 21.63 18.69 15.30
CA ALA A 74 20.49 19.02 14.45
C ALA A 74 20.83 18.83 12.96
N ALA A 75 22.02 19.27 12.52
CA ALA A 75 22.46 19.06 11.15
C ALA A 75 22.56 17.57 10.79
N ILE A 76 23.15 16.75 11.67
CA ILE A 76 23.24 15.30 11.48
C ILE A 76 21.84 14.67 11.44
N ALA A 77 20.94 15.06 12.36
CA ALA A 77 19.58 14.55 12.40
C ALA A 77 18.80 14.87 11.11
N ILE A 78 18.97 16.07 10.55
CA ILE A 78 18.35 16.47 9.28
C ILE A 78 18.87 15.61 8.13
N VAL A 79 20.19 15.40 8.04
CA VAL A 79 20.78 14.57 6.97
C VAL A 79 20.30 13.12 7.07
N LEU A 80 20.27 12.54 8.27
CA LEU A 80 19.74 11.20 8.50
C LEU A 80 18.25 11.10 8.14
N TYR A 81 17.46 12.12 8.48
CA TYR A 81 16.05 12.19 8.15
C TYR A 81 15.81 12.21 6.64
N ILE A 82 16.54 13.06 5.90
CA ILE A 82 16.47 13.12 4.44
C ILE A 82 16.92 11.80 3.82
N SER A 83 18.01 11.20 4.32
CA SER A 83 18.49 9.90 3.84
C SER A 83 17.44 8.79 4.03
N ASN A 84 16.72 8.80 5.14
CA ASN A 84 15.66 7.83 5.40
C ASN A 84 14.45 8.02 4.48
N ILE A 85 14.03 9.28 4.24
CA ILE A 85 12.95 9.59 3.30
C ILE A 85 13.32 9.15 1.88
N ILE A 86 14.56 9.40 1.45
CA ILE A 86 15.02 9.00 0.11
C ILE A 86 15.01 7.47 -0.01
N ALA A 87 15.50 6.75 1.00
CA ALA A 87 15.49 5.29 1.01
C ALA A 87 14.06 4.72 0.95
N VAL A 88 13.13 5.28 1.72
CA VAL A 88 11.71 4.88 1.67
C VAL A 88 11.09 5.18 0.30
N ASN A 89 11.39 6.33 -0.29
CA ASN A 89 10.89 6.68 -1.62
C ASN A 89 11.47 5.76 -2.72
N GLN A 90 12.74 5.37 -2.62
CA GLN A 90 13.36 4.40 -3.52
C GLN A 90 12.68 3.04 -3.39
N LEU A 91 12.45 2.56 -2.17
CA LEU A 91 11.75 1.31 -1.91
C LEU A 91 10.31 1.34 -2.46
N LEU A 92 9.59 2.46 -2.29
CA LEU A 92 8.27 2.67 -2.88
C LEU A 92 8.31 2.65 -4.40
N HIS A 93 9.36 3.21 -5.02
CA HIS A 93 9.53 3.16 -6.46
C HIS A 93 9.82 1.73 -6.95
N GLU A 94 10.65 0.97 -6.23
CA GLU A 94 10.94 -0.42 -6.54
C GLU A 94 9.69 -1.31 -6.43
N VAL A 95 8.90 -1.13 -5.37
CA VAL A 95 7.63 -1.86 -5.19
C VAL A 95 6.66 -1.55 -6.34
N ASN A 96 6.48 -0.27 -6.67
CA ASN A 96 5.62 0.11 -7.81
C ASN A 96 6.15 -0.43 -9.15
N ALA A 97 7.46 -0.53 -9.34
CA ALA A 97 8.05 -1.11 -10.54
C ALA A 97 7.74 -2.62 -10.62
N LEU A 98 7.91 -3.34 -9.50
CA LEU A 98 7.60 -4.77 -9.40
C LEU A 98 6.10 -5.06 -9.62
N GLU A 99 5.22 -4.24 -9.05
CA GLU A 99 3.78 -4.38 -9.25
C GLU A 99 3.38 -4.19 -10.73
N ARG A 100 4.00 -3.23 -11.42
CA ARG A 100 3.79 -3.03 -12.86
C ARG A 100 4.27 -4.22 -13.68
N GLU A 101 5.43 -4.79 -13.35
CA GLU A 101 5.95 -5.98 -14.00
C GLU A 101 5.02 -7.19 -13.79
N GLN A 102 4.51 -7.38 -12.58
CA GLN A 102 3.53 -8.41 -12.28
C GLN A 102 2.25 -8.24 -13.10
N GLN A 103 1.74 -7.01 -13.20
CA GLN A 103 0.56 -6.71 -14.02
C GLN A 103 0.79 -6.99 -15.51
N GLN A 104 1.99 -6.68 -16.02
CA GLN A 104 2.36 -7.01 -17.40
C GLN A 104 2.35 -8.53 -17.64
N ILE A 105 2.96 -9.31 -16.76
CA ILE A 105 2.99 -10.77 -16.88
C ILE A 105 1.58 -11.35 -16.83
N LEU A 106 0.71 -10.85 -15.95
CA LEU A 106 -0.69 -11.30 -15.88
C LEU A 106 -1.46 -10.97 -17.15
N MET A 107 -1.28 -9.77 -17.69
CA MET A 107 -1.89 -9.36 -18.96
C MET A 107 -1.39 -10.24 -20.11
N GLU A 108 -0.09 -10.52 -20.17
CA GLU A 108 0.49 -11.43 -21.17
C GLU A 108 -0.09 -12.83 -21.04
N GLN A 109 -0.23 -13.37 -19.83
CA GLN A 109 -0.85 -14.67 -19.61
C GLN A 109 -2.30 -14.70 -20.10
N GLU A 110 -3.06 -13.63 -19.86
CA GLU A 110 -4.44 -13.51 -20.35
C GLU A 110 -4.49 -13.47 -21.87
N ILE A 111 -3.62 -12.70 -22.51
CA ILE A 111 -3.47 -12.65 -23.96
C ILE A 111 -3.09 -14.03 -24.51
N LEU A 112 -2.12 -14.71 -23.91
CA LEU A 112 -1.70 -16.05 -24.32
C LEU A 112 -2.85 -17.05 -24.17
N LYS A 113 -3.60 -17.01 -23.07
CA LYS A 113 -4.79 -17.85 -22.88
C LYS A 113 -5.84 -17.58 -23.95
N ALA A 114 -6.10 -16.32 -24.28
CA ALA A 114 -7.02 -15.94 -25.35
C ALA A 114 -6.54 -16.44 -26.72
N GLN A 115 -5.24 -16.34 -27.00
CA GLN A 115 -4.63 -16.86 -28.23
C GLN A 115 -4.70 -18.38 -28.31
N ILE A 116 -4.38 -19.09 -27.23
CA ILE A 116 -4.53 -20.55 -27.14
C ILE A 116 -5.98 -20.93 -27.39
N ASN A 117 -6.94 -20.28 -26.73
CA ASN A 117 -8.34 -20.59 -26.93
C ASN A 117 -8.80 -20.31 -28.38
N ARG A 118 -8.28 -19.24 -29.00
CA ARG A 118 -8.55 -18.92 -30.41
C ARG A 118 -7.91 -19.91 -31.39
N LEU A 119 -6.72 -20.44 -31.08
CA LEU A 119 -6.00 -21.39 -31.93
C LEU A 119 -6.47 -22.84 -31.72
N ALA A 120 -6.82 -23.18 -30.49
CA ALA A 120 -7.41 -24.45 -30.09
C ALA A 120 -8.93 -24.46 -30.31
N SER A 121 -9.51 -23.41 -30.88
CA SER A 121 -10.91 -23.41 -31.25
C SER A 121 -11.13 -24.59 -32.20
N LEU A 122 -12.16 -25.37 -31.87
CA LEU A 122 -12.46 -26.62 -32.56
C LEU A 122 -12.66 -26.37 -34.07
N GLU A 123 -13.16 -25.20 -34.44
CA GLU A 123 -13.32 -24.72 -35.81
C GLU A 123 -11.98 -24.67 -36.59
N LYS A 124 -10.90 -24.14 -35.99
CA LYS A 124 -9.58 -24.10 -36.64
C LYS A 124 -8.93 -25.47 -36.74
N ILE A 125 -9.12 -26.30 -35.72
CA ILE A 125 -8.62 -27.68 -35.73
C ILE A 125 -9.34 -28.46 -36.84
N GLN A 126 -10.65 -28.26 -36.97
CA GLN A 126 -11.47 -28.92 -37.99
C GLN A 126 -11.13 -28.41 -39.40
N GLU A 127 -10.94 -27.10 -39.58
CA GLU A 127 -10.49 -26.52 -40.85
C GLU A 127 -9.14 -27.13 -41.31
N LYS A 128 -8.17 -27.24 -40.40
CA LYS A 128 -6.88 -27.88 -40.72
C LYS A 128 -7.00 -29.38 -40.94
N ALA A 129 -7.86 -30.08 -40.19
CA ALA A 129 -8.11 -31.50 -40.38
C ALA A 129 -8.72 -31.77 -41.77
N ASP A 130 -9.67 -30.94 -42.19
CA ASP A 130 -10.32 -31.03 -43.49
C ASP A 130 -9.32 -30.77 -44.64
N GLN A 131 -8.44 -29.77 -44.50
CA GLN A 131 -7.34 -29.53 -45.46
C GLN A 131 -6.35 -30.70 -45.58
N LEU A 132 -6.13 -31.43 -44.48
CA LEU A 132 -5.27 -32.62 -44.44
C LEU A 132 -6.01 -33.91 -44.84
N GLY A 133 -7.30 -33.84 -45.18
CA GLY A 133 -8.14 -34.99 -45.50
C GLY A 133 -8.39 -35.92 -44.31
N LEU A 134 -8.13 -35.45 -43.08
CA LEU A 134 -8.37 -36.19 -41.85
C LEU A 134 -9.86 -36.16 -41.54
N ARG A 135 -10.51 -37.33 -41.55
CA ARG A 135 -11.91 -37.45 -41.12
C ARG A 135 -11.98 -37.58 -39.61
N SER A 136 -12.94 -36.87 -39.01
CA SER A 136 -13.24 -37.01 -37.59
C SER A 136 -13.63 -38.45 -37.27
N LEU A 137 -12.76 -39.15 -36.53
CA LEU A 137 -13.02 -40.49 -36.02
C LEU A 137 -14.16 -40.40 -35.01
N ARG A 138 -15.21 -41.22 -35.17
CA ARG A 138 -16.34 -41.29 -34.23
C ARG A 138 -15.97 -41.98 -32.91
N GLU A 139 -14.77 -42.56 -32.83
CA GLU A 139 -14.28 -43.27 -31.67
C GLU A 139 -13.44 -42.35 -30.78
N PRO A 140 -13.58 -42.44 -29.45
CA PRO A 140 -12.82 -41.62 -28.52
C PRO A 140 -11.31 -41.91 -28.65
N PRO A 141 -10.44 -40.90 -28.47
CA PRO A 141 -9.00 -41.08 -28.61
C PRO A 141 -8.49 -42.10 -27.59
N VAL A 142 -7.76 -43.10 -28.08
CA VAL A 142 -7.06 -44.08 -27.25
C VAL A 142 -5.80 -43.41 -26.70
N TRP A 143 -5.65 -43.43 -25.38
CA TRP A 143 -4.44 -42.93 -24.73
C TRP A 143 -3.26 -43.83 -25.06
N LEU A 144 -2.32 -43.33 -25.87
CA LEU A 144 -1.11 -44.05 -26.21
C LEU A 144 -0.16 -44.00 -25.00
N SER A 145 -0.10 -45.11 -24.26
CA SER A 145 0.87 -45.28 -23.17
C SER A 145 2.18 -45.74 -23.78
N ILE A 146 3.12 -44.81 -23.98
CA ILE A 146 4.44 -45.16 -24.51
C ILE A 146 5.20 -45.88 -23.39
N ASP A 147 5.45 -47.18 -23.58
CA ASP A 147 6.22 -47.98 -22.65
C ASP A 147 7.72 -47.61 -22.76
N PRO A 148 8.33 -47.07 -21.68
CA PRO A 148 9.71 -46.60 -21.70
C PRO A 148 10.73 -47.71 -21.98
N GLU A 149 10.40 -48.98 -21.71
CA GLU A 149 11.32 -50.09 -21.98
C GLU A 149 11.44 -50.39 -23.48
N ARG A 150 10.33 -50.34 -24.22
CA ARG A 150 10.33 -50.50 -25.68
C ARG A 150 11.04 -49.36 -26.39
N LEU A 151 10.98 -48.14 -25.84
CA LEU A 151 11.67 -46.99 -26.42
C LEU A 151 13.19 -47.18 -26.36
N ARG A 152 13.70 -47.71 -25.24
CA ARG A 152 15.13 -47.99 -25.04
C ARG A 152 15.65 -49.13 -25.93
N SER A 153 14.83 -50.13 -26.24
CA SER A 153 15.26 -51.20 -27.17
C SER A 153 15.40 -50.70 -28.60
N VAL A 154 14.49 -49.83 -29.04
CA VAL A 154 14.56 -49.23 -30.39
C VAL A 154 15.78 -48.32 -30.49
N GLU A 155 16.01 -47.46 -29.50
CA GLU A 155 17.16 -46.54 -29.49
C GLU A 155 18.52 -47.27 -29.55
N ARG A 156 18.64 -48.45 -28.90
CA ARG A 156 19.83 -49.31 -28.98
C ARG A 156 20.00 -49.99 -30.34
N GLU A 157 18.93 -50.27 -31.06
CA GLU A 157 18.98 -50.86 -32.41
C GLU A 157 19.31 -49.82 -33.47
N THR A 158 18.81 -48.59 -33.36
CA THR A 158 19.12 -47.50 -34.31
C THR A 158 20.48 -46.87 -34.06
N GLY A 159 20.97 -46.81 -32.81
CA GLY A 159 22.28 -46.24 -32.45
C GLY A 159 23.50 -47.11 -32.78
N ARG A 160 23.31 -48.27 -33.43
CA ARG A 160 24.40 -49.23 -33.73
C ARG A 160 24.82 -49.25 -35.21
N LYS A 161 24.38 -48.28 -36.01
CA LYS A 161 24.60 -48.27 -37.47
C LYS A 161 25.56 -47.18 -38.00
N ASP A 162 26.27 -46.49 -37.11
CA ASP A 162 27.38 -45.60 -37.48
C ASP A 162 28.74 -46.26 -37.21
#